data_AF-A0A7C1ENG4-F1
#
_entry.id   AF-A0A7C1ENG4-F1
#
_cell.length_a   1.000
_cell.length_b   1.000
_cell.length_c   1.000
_cell.angle_alpha   90.00
_cell.angle_beta   90.00
_cell.angle_gamma   90.00
#
_symmetry.space_group_name_H-M   'P 1'
#
loop_
_entity.id
_entity.type
_entity.pdbx_description
1 polymer ?
#
loop_
_entity_poly.entity_id
_entity_poly.type
_entity_poly.pdbx_seq_one_letter_code
_entity_poly.pdbx_strand_id
1 'polypeptide(L)'
;MKSGGNACFNLITVVFLVLTAIVGLVVFAVMSNAMEAPFLAPEDTAVPPTIAVTAPPPVLPTFTPSNTPLPTAVPTETPTSMATETPPPTAELPAATPEVPTTEASTGLEVAPGQNEPIVIQAPQDAVPAQLVVQFAPDTTEQERADYIASIGGAISQNIPALNAVVVSLPADQPLPESPVVTSSEPDYYVVALGGPLNDPLYMQQWALTVIGAPEAWDSLPSTAPPMTIAVIDSGVCAEHPDLTGRVLAGCDFVENDA
;
A
#
# COMPACT_ATOMS: atom_id res chain seq x y z
N MET A 1 -48.43 62.77 35.69
CA MET A 1 -48.63 61.97 34.47
C MET A 1 -47.45 61.02 34.31
N LYS A 2 -47.73 59.72 34.31
CA LYS A 2 -46.79 58.60 34.37
C LYS A 2 -46.97 57.81 33.08
N SER A 3 -46.05 57.87 32.13
CA SER A 3 -45.92 56.90 31.02
C SER A 3 -44.66 57.25 30.22
N GLY A 4 -43.58 56.48 30.38
CA GLY A 4 -42.33 56.71 29.65
C GLY A 4 -41.34 55.55 29.73
N GLY A 5 -41.39 54.74 30.79
CA GLY A 5 -40.47 53.60 30.96
C GLY A 5 -40.84 52.34 30.16
N ASN A 6 -42.11 52.14 29.78
CA ASN A 6 -42.55 50.89 29.16
C ASN A 6 -42.42 50.86 27.64
N ALA A 7 -42.29 52.03 26.99
CA ALA A 7 -42.21 52.10 25.53
C ALA A 7 -40.83 51.63 25.02
N CYS A 8 -39.74 52.04 25.70
CA CYS A 8 -38.39 51.64 25.31
C CYS A 8 -38.11 50.16 25.58
N PHE A 9 -38.62 49.60 26.69
CA PHE A 9 -38.47 48.17 26.97
C PHE A 9 -39.26 47.32 25.97
N ASN A 10 -40.52 47.68 25.68
CA ASN A 10 -41.30 46.99 24.62
C ASN A 10 -40.63 47.11 23.25
N LEU A 11 -40.05 48.28 22.93
CA LEU A 11 -39.36 48.47 21.66
C LEU A 11 -38.12 47.57 21.54
N ILE A 12 -37.32 47.47 22.60
CA ILE A 12 -36.14 46.60 22.63
C ILE A 12 -36.55 45.13 22.53
N THR A 13 -37.59 44.70 23.25
CA THR A 13 -38.10 43.32 23.17
C THR A 13 -38.65 42.99 21.79
N VAL A 14 -39.37 43.91 21.15
CA VAL A 14 -39.87 43.75 19.78
C VAL A 14 -38.72 43.67 18.79
N VAL A 15 -37.71 44.52 18.92
CA VAL A 15 -36.51 44.49 18.06
C VAL A 15 -35.76 43.17 18.21
N PHE A 16 -35.60 42.66 19.44
CA PHE A 16 -34.93 41.39 19.68
C PHE A 16 -35.72 40.21 19.08
N LEU A 17 -37.05 40.18 19.24
CA LEU A 17 -37.89 39.14 18.64
C LEU A 17 -37.84 39.16 17.11
N VAL A 18 -37.85 40.36 16.50
CA VAL A 18 -37.72 40.52 15.05
C VAL A 18 -36.35 40.04 14.56
N LEU A 19 -35.26 40.42 15.24
CA LEU A 19 -33.92 39.96 14.89
C LEU A 19 -33.79 38.43 15.02
N THR A 20 -34.35 37.86 16.08
CA THR A 20 -34.30 36.41 16.31
C THR A 20 -35.08 35.65 15.24
N ALA A 21 -36.24 36.17 14.82
CA ALA A 21 -37.03 35.59 13.72
C ALA A 21 -36.32 35.68 12.36
N ILE A 22 -35.63 36.80 12.08
CA ILE A 22 -34.85 36.97 10.85
C ILE A 22 -33.68 35.97 10.81
N VAL A 23 -32.93 35.83 11.91
CA VAL A 23 -31.84 34.86 12.00
C VAL A 23 -32.37 33.43 11.82
N GLY A 24 -33.50 33.09 12.45
CA GLY A 24 -34.13 31.78 12.27
C GLY A 24 -34.55 31.49 10.83
N LEU A 25 -35.09 32.48 10.11
CA LEU A 25 -35.44 32.35 8.69
C LEU A 25 -34.21 32.15 7.80
N VAL A 26 -33.12 32.87 8.05
CA VAL A 26 -31.85 32.71 7.31
C VAL A 26 -31.26 31.33 7.54
N VAL A 27 -31.22 30.86 8.79
CA VAL A 27 -30.71 29.50 9.10
C VAL A 27 -31.58 28.42 8.45
N PHE A 28 -32.91 28.57 8.50
CA PHE A 28 -33.83 27.62 7.87
C PHE A 28 -33.69 27.61 6.34
N ALA A 29 -33.47 28.76 5.70
CA ALA A 29 -33.28 28.86 4.26
C ALA A 29 -31.92 28.30 3.80
N VAL A 30 -30.85 28.45 4.61
CA VAL A 30 -29.55 27.80 4.39
C VAL A 30 -29.65 26.27 4.56
N MET A 31 -30.39 25.79 5.55
CA MET A 31 -30.56 24.35 5.78
C MET A 31 -31.51 23.65 4.79
N SER A 32 -32.38 24.40 4.10
CA SER A 32 -33.29 23.87 3.08
C SER A 32 -32.73 23.94 1.65
N ASN A 33 -31.45 24.29 1.47
CA ASN A 33 -30.79 24.51 0.17
C ASN A 33 -31.57 25.48 -0.76
N ALA A 34 -32.29 26.44 -0.19
CA ALA A 34 -33.12 27.39 -0.94
C ALA A 34 -32.43 28.75 -1.18
N MET A 35 -31.19 28.94 -0.72
CA MET A 35 -30.39 30.15 -0.97
C MET A 35 -28.92 29.80 -1.20
N GLU A 36 -28.50 29.87 -2.47
CA GLU A 36 -27.08 29.92 -2.82
C GLU A 36 -26.46 31.18 -2.18
N ALA A 37 -25.30 31.06 -1.55
CA ALA A 37 -24.58 32.21 -1.02
C ALA A 37 -24.21 33.17 -2.17
N PRO A 38 -24.19 34.51 -1.96
CA PRO A 38 -23.62 35.43 -2.94
C PRO A 38 -22.09 35.35 -2.80
N PHE A 39 -21.53 34.23 -3.22
CA PHE A 39 -20.11 34.10 -3.50
C PHE A 39 -19.90 34.55 -4.95
N LEU A 40 -18.85 35.33 -5.17
CA LEU A 40 -18.34 35.82 -6.44
C LEU A 40 -18.71 34.90 -7.62
N ALA A 41 -19.54 35.40 -8.53
CA ALA A 41 -19.76 34.72 -9.80
C ALA A 41 -18.40 34.59 -10.51
N PRO A 42 -18.00 33.40 -10.99
CA PRO A 42 -16.86 33.30 -11.89
C PRO A 42 -17.18 34.12 -13.15
N GLU A 43 -16.24 34.96 -13.55
CA GLU A 43 -16.30 35.69 -14.82
C GLU A 43 -16.54 34.69 -15.97
N ASP A 44 -17.45 35.05 -16.88
CA ASP A 44 -17.78 34.28 -18.07
C ASP A 44 -16.56 34.25 -19.01
N THR A 45 -15.65 33.31 -18.78
CA THR A 45 -14.67 32.94 -19.79
C THR A 45 -15.35 32.00 -20.78
N ALA A 46 -15.88 32.59 -21.85
CA ALA A 46 -16.26 31.87 -23.05
C ALA A 46 -15.21 30.79 -23.36
N VAL A 47 -15.66 29.53 -23.41
CA VAL A 47 -14.82 28.39 -23.78
C VAL A 47 -14.25 28.66 -25.18
N PRO A 48 -12.94 28.84 -25.36
CA PRO A 48 -12.40 28.90 -26.72
C PRO A 48 -12.67 27.54 -27.40
N PRO A 49 -12.97 27.51 -28.71
CA PRO A 49 -13.22 26.25 -29.39
C PRO A 49 -12.02 25.32 -29.22
N THR A 50 -12.30 24.09 -28.78
CA THR A 50 -11.35 22.98 -28.74
C THR A 50 -10.73 22.79 -30.12
N ILE A 51 -9.55 23.38 -30.33
CA ILE A 51 -8.63 22.89 -31.34
C ILE A 51 -7.96 21.68 -30.73
N ALA A 52 -8.29 20.50 -31.26
CA ALA A 52 -7.53 19.29 -31.04
C ALA A 52 -6.11 19.51 -31.60
N VAL A 53 -5.23 20.05 -30.77
CA VAL A 53 -3.79 19.97 -31.00
C VAL A 53 -3.41 18.56 -30.58
N THR A 54 -3.08 17.74 -31.57
CA THR A 54 -2.36 16.47 -31.40
C THR A 54 -1.00 16.80 -30.78
N ALA A 55 -0.96 16.98 -29.47
CA ALA A 55 0.29 17.11 -28.74
C ALA A 55 1.00 15.74 -28.79
N PRO A 56 2.30 15.68 -29.10
CA PRO A 56 3.06 14.44 -28.95
C PRO A 56 3.01 13.99 -27.48
N PRO A 57 3.14 12.68 -27.20
CA PRO A 57 3.03 12.16 -25.84
C PRO A 57 4.03 12.86 -24.91
N PRO A 58 3.71 12.99 -23.61
CA PRO A 58 4.60 13.62 -22.65
C PRO A 58 5.94 12.89 -22.65
N VAL A 59 7.03 13.64 -22.81
CA VAL A 59 8.37 13.09 -22.71
C VAL A 59 8.56 12.65 -21.26
N LEU A 60 8.76 11.34 -21.07
CA LEU A 60 9.09 10.74 -19.78
C LEU A 60 10.34 11.43 -19.21
N PRO A 61 10.39 11.84 -17.94
CA PRO A 61 11.59 12.45 -17.39
C PRO A 61 12.75 11.44 -17.45
N THR A 62 13.79 11.77 -18.21
CA THR A 62 15.05 11.04 -18.18
C THR A 62 15.71 11.34 -16.84
N PHE A 63 15.73 10.37 -15.93
CA PHE A 63 16.58 10.43 -14.74
C PHE A 63 18.04 10.37 -15.18
N THR A 64 18.71 11.51 -15.17
CA THR A 64 20.17 11.54 -15.24
C THR A 64 20.68 11.13 -13.86
N PRO A 65 21.42 10.02 -13.70
CA PRO A 65 22.03 9.69 -12.43
C PRO A 65 22.98 10.83 -12.03
N SER A 66 22.86 11.29 -10.79
CA SER A 66 23.79 12.27 -10.23
C SER A 66 25.18 11.65 -10.15
N ASN A 67 26.16 12.21 -10.87
CA ASN A 67 27.57 11.87 -10.75
C ASN A 67 28.26 12.69 -9.65
N THR A 68 27.53 13.22 -8.67
CA THR A 68 28.15 13.88 -7.51
C THR A 68 28.96 12.82 -6.74
N PRO A 69 30.30 12.94 -6.69
CA PRO A 69 31.10 12.00 -5.91
C PRO A 69 30.70 12.08 -4.44
N LEU A 70 30.57 10.91 -3.81
CA LEU A 70 30.34 10.77 -2.38
C LEU A 70 31.42 11.58 -1.62
N PRO A 71 31.06 12.41 -0.62
CA PRO A 71 32.08 13.12 0.15
C PRO A 71 32.99 12.11 0.84
N THR A 72 34.28 12.16 0.48
CA THR A 72 35.34 11.42 1.16
C THR A 72 35.35 11.81 2.62
N ALA A 73 35.15 10.83 3.51
CA ALA A 73 35.32 11.03 4.95
C ALA A 73 36.79 11.42 5.24
N VAL A 74 37.00 12.68 5.62
CA VAL A 74 38.24 13.14 6.24
C VAL A 74 38.06 13.02 7.75
N PRO A 75 39.00 12.43 8.51
CA PRO A 75 38.85 12.25 9.94
C PRO A 75 39.01 13.58 10.69
N THR A 76 38.08 13.78 11.62
CA THR A 76 38.23 14.35 12.97
C THR A 76 39.23 15.49 13.18
N GLU A 77 38.70 16.70 13.40
CA GLU A 77 39.33 17.69 14.27
C GLU A 77 38.34 18.01 15.41
N THR A 78 38.73 17.66 16.63
CA THR A 78 38.03 17.98 17.89
C THR A 78 38.05 19.49 18.13
N PRO A 79 36.92 20.19 18.32
CA PRO A 79 36.94 21.52 18.91
C PRO A 79 36.94 21.42 20.44
N THR A 80 38.08 21.80 21.01
CA THR A 80 38.29 22.13 22.41
C THR A 80 37.33 23.22 22.88
N SER A 81 36.74 22.98 24.06
CA SER A 81 35.98 23.90 24.91
C SER A 81 36.62 25.27 25.08
N MET A 82 35.84 26.35 24.91
CA MET A 82 35.73 27.51 25.83
C MET A 82 34.79 28.58 25.27
N ALA A 83 33.67 28.85 25.97
CA ALA A 83 33.23 30.22 26.30
C ALA A 83 31.96 30.17 27.16
N THR A 84 32.07 30.70 28.37
CA THR A 84 30.99 31.04 29.31
C THR A 84 30.18 32.20 28.74
N GLU A 85 28.85 32.05 28.61
CA GLU A 85 27.93 33.19 28.55
C GLU A 85 26.77 33.01 29.54
N THR A 86 26.49 34.11 30.23
CA THR A 86 25.59 34.32 31.36
C THR A 86 24.11 34.31 30.92
N PRO A 87 23.16 33.71 31.69
CA PRO A 87 21.74 33.77 31.35
C PRO A 87 21.09 35.13 31.75
N PRO A 88 20.15 35.68 30.96
CA PRO A 88 19.30 36.79 31.38
C PRO A 88 18.12 36.30 32.24
N PRO A 89 17.47 37.19 33.01
CA PRO A 89 16.71 36.81 34.20
C PRO A 89 15.29 36.30 33.92
N THR A 90 14.87 35.39 34.80
CA THR A 90 13.53 34.85 35.06
C THR A 90 12.44 35.92 35.11
N ALA A 91 11.33 35.67 34.40
CA ALA A 91 10.03 36.25 34.67
C ALA A 91 9.03 35.11 34.92
N GLU A 92 8.31 35.19 36.03
CA GLU A 92 7.41 34.16 36.57
C GLU A 92 5.93 34.59 36.44
N LEU A 93 5.06 33.57 36.33
CA LEU A 93 3.59 33.48 36.55
C LEU A 93 2.59 33.83 35.41
N PRO A 94 1.37 33.20 35.38
CA PRO A 94 0.84 32.09 36.20
C PRO A 94 0.21 30.92 35.40
N ALA A 95 -0.01 29.81 36.10
CA ALA A 95 -0.72 28.62 35.65
C ALA A 95 -2.21 28.90 35.36
N ALA A 96 -2.69 28.40 34.23
CA ALA A 96 -4.12 28.26 33.94
C ALA A 96 -4.36 26.85 33.37
N THR A 97 -4.95 26.00 34.20
CA THR A 97 -5.52 24.70 33.83
C THR A 97 -6.81 24.94 33.03
N PRO A 98 -7.00 24.31 31.86
CA PRO A 98 -8.34 24.01 31.37
C PRO A 98 -8.65 22.53 31.62
N GLU A 99 -9.74 22.31 32.35
CA GLU A 99 -10.39 21.01 32.53
C GLU A 99 -10.85 20.47 31.16
N VAL A 100 -10.45 19.23 30.84
CA VAL A 100 -10.98 18.50 29.67
C VAL A 100 -12.23 17.74 30.14
N PRO A 101 -13.40 17.91 29.48
CA PRO A 101 -14.57 17.12 29.81
C PRO A 101 -14.37 15.67 29.35
N THR A 102 -14.54 14.75 30.29
CA THR A 102 -14.70 13.32 30.03
C THR A 102 -16.04 13.08 29.34
N THR A 103 -16.03 12.61 28.10
CA THR A 103 -17.22 12.00 27.48
C THR A 103 -16.82 10.73 26.72
N GLU A 104 -17.13 9.62 27.37
CA GLU A 104 -17.68 8.35 26.90
C GLU A 104 -17.04 7.62 25.70
N ALA A 105 -16.53 6.44 26.05
CA ALA A 105 -16.17 5.34 25.19
C ALA A 105 -17.24 5.04 24.13
N SER A 106 -16.86 5.16 22.85
CA SER A 106 -17.56 4.46 21.78
C SER A 106 -17.00 3.05 21.70
N THR A 107 -17.90 2.09 21.97
CA THR A 107 -17.78 0.65 21.86
C THR A 107 -16.89 0.18 20.71
N GLY A 108 -15.94 -0.70 21.05
CA GLY A 108 -15.00 -1.33 20.12
C GLY A 108 -15.70 -2.11 19.01
N LEU A 109 -15.13 -2.00 17.81
CA LEU A 109 -15.27 -3.02 16.80
C LEU A 109 -14.40 -4.19 17.27
N GLU A 110 -15.02 -5.32 17.60
CA GLU A 110 -14.34 -6.55 17.96
C GLU A 110 -13.53 -7.03 16.74
N VAL A 111 -12.21 -6.83 16.78
CA VAL A 111 -11.28 -7.41 15.81
C VAL A 111 -11.13 -8.88 16.17
N ALA A 112 -11.63 -9.76 15.30
CA ALA A 112 -11.45 -11.19 15.42
C ALA A 112 -9.95 -11.55 15.49
N PRO A 113 -9.53 -12.51 16.34
CA PRO A 113 -8.13 -12.84 16.54
C PRO A 113 -7.50 -13.45 15.27
N GLY A 114 -6.22 -13.16 15.09
CA GLY A 114 -5.44 -13.32 13.87
C GLY A 114 -5.56 -14.66 13.14
N GLN A 115 -5.61 -14.58 11.81
CA GLN A 115 -5.34 -15.69 10.92
C GLN A 115 -3.84 -15.68 10.57
N ASN A 116 -2.98 -16.03 11.53
CA ASN A 116 -1.61 -16.46 11.24
C ASN A 116 -1.61 -17.90 10.71
N GLU A 117 -2.44 -18.18 9.72
CA GLU A 117 -2.37 -19.46 9.01
C GLU A 117 -1.23 -19.36 7.99
N PRO A 118 -0.33 -20.37 7.89
CA PRO A 118 0.64 -20.40 6.80
C PRO A 118 -0.11 -20.26 5.48
N ILE A 119 0.42 -19.44 4.55
CA ILE A 119 -0.14 -19.34 3.21
C ILE A 119 -0.16 -20.76 2.64
N VAL A 120 -1.34 -21.36 2.59
CA VAL A 120 -1.55 -22.63 1.93
C VAL A 120 -1.38 -22.32 0.45
N ILE A 121 -0.18 -22.58 -0.09
CA ILE A 121 0.01 -22.57 -1.53
C ILE A 121 -0.84 -23.72 -2.06
N GLN A 122 -2.01 -23.38 -2.58
CA GLN A 122 -2.85 -24.31 -3.31
C GLN A 122 -2.03 -24.78 -4.51
N ALA A 123 -1.71 -26.07 -4.56
CA ALA A 123 -1.08 -26.64 -5.74
C ALA A 123 -1.99 -26.32 -6.95
N PRO A 124 -1.42 -26.01 -8.13
CA PRO A 124 -2.19 -25.90 -9.36
C PRO A 124 -3.13 -27.09 -9.51
N GLN A 125 -4.42 -26.84 -9.73
CA GLN A 125 -5.42 -27.90 -9.87
C GLN A 125 -5.73 -28.18 -11.35
N ASP A 126 -5.44 -27.23 -12.23
CA ASP A 126 -5.76 -27.30 -13.65
C ASP A 126 -4.61 -27.95 -14.42
N ALA A 127 -4.72 -29.26 -14.64
CA ALA A 127 -3.81 -30.00 -15.50
C ALA A 127 -3.98 -29.59 -16.97
N VAL A 128 -2.87 -29.53 -17.70
CA VAL A 128 -2.88 -29.45 -19.16
C VAL A 128 -3.43 -30.78 -19.69
N PRO A 129 -4.53 -30.77 -20.48
CA PRO A 129 -5.17 -32.00 -20.94
C PRO A 129 -4.20 -32.89 -21.71
N ALA A 130 -4.19 -34.19 -21.39
CA ALA A 130 -3.36 -35.22 -22.02
C ALA A 130 -1.85 -34.87 -22.07
N GLN A 131 -1.32 -34.15 -21.08
CA GLN A 131 0.11 -33.87 -20.95
C GLN A 131 0.66 -34.32 -19.61
N LEU A 132 1.79 -35.02 -19.64
CA LEU A 132 2.43 -35.60 -18.47
C LEU A 132 3.92 -35.24 -18.43
N VAL A 133 4.43 -35.02 -17.23
CA VAL A 133 5.86 -35.04 -16.94
C VAL A 133 6.21 -36.45 -16.47
N VAL A 134 7.01 -37.17 -17.26
CA VAL A 134 7.47 -38.53 -16.96
C VAL A 134 8.92 -38.48 -16.54
N GLN A 135 9.19 -38.83 -15.28
CA GLN A 135 10.54 -38.96 -14.76
C GLN A 135 11.03 -40.40 -14.92
N PHE A 136 12.19 -40.56 -15.53
CA PHE A 136 12.80 -41.86 -15.78
C PHE A 136 13.89 -42.19 -14.75
N ALA A 137 14.13 -43.48 -14.55
CA ALA A 137 15.24 -43.94 -13.73
C ALA A 137 16.57 -43.45 -14.33
N PRO A 138 17.55 -43.05 -13.51
CA PRO A 138 18.77 -42.36 -13.97
C PRO A 138 19.66 -43.20 -14.89
N ASP A 139 19.54 -44.52 -14.85
CA ASP A 139 20.28 -45.51 -15.63
C ASP A 139 19.61 -45.88 -16.96
N THR A 140 18.45 -45.33 -17.26
CA THR A 140 17.72 -45.60 -18.50
C THR A 140 18.35 -44.90 -19.70
N THR A 141 18.51 -45.64 -20.78
CA THR A 141 18.99 -45.13 -22.06
C THR A 141 17.91 -44.34 -22.79
N GLU A 142 18.30 -43.44 -23.69
CA GLU A 142 17.35 -42.68 -24.52
C GLU A 142 16.44 -43.59 -25.35
N GLN A 143 16.96 -44.73 -25.81
CA GLN A 143 16.18 -45.70 -26.58
C GLN A 143 15.08 -46.34 -25.72
N GLU A 144 15.39 -46.78 -24.50
CA GLU A 144 14.40 -47.36 -23.58
C GLU A 144 13.31 -46.34 -23.21
N ARG A 145 13.69 -45.06 -23.03
CA ARG A 145 12.74 -43.97 -22.82
C ARG A 145 11.83 -43.78 -24.04
N ALA A 146 12.40 -43.77 -25.23
CA ALA A 146 11.65 -43.63 -26.48
C ALA A 146 10.70 -44.81 -26.72
N ASP A 147 11.13 -46.04 -26.44
CA ASP A 147 10.32 -47.24 -26.58
C ASP A 147 9.12 -47.22 -25.60
N TYR A 148 9.35 -46.79 -24.36
CA TYR A 148 8.26 -46.61 -23.39
C TYR A 148 7.27 -45.55 -23.84
N ILE A 149 7.75 -44.37 -24.27
CA ILE A 149 6.88 -43.28 -24.74
C ILE A 149 6.09 -43.70 -25.99
N ALA A 150 6.70 -44.44 -26.91
CA ALA A 150 6.02 -45.00 -28.07
C ALA A 150 4.96 -46.03 -27.68
N SER A 151 5.21 -46.85 -26.65
CA SER A 151 4.26 -47.87 -26.18
C SER A 151 2.95 -47.27 -25.63
N ILE A 152 3.02 -46.06 -25.09
CA ILE A 152 1.87 -45.31 -24.59
C ILE A 152 1.26 -44.39 -25.65
N GLY A 153 1.77 -44.44 -26.89
CA GLY A 153 1.33 -43.57 -28.00
C GLY A 153 1.68 -42.09 -27.79
N GLY A 154 2.66 -41.80 -26.93
CA GLY A 154 3.04 -40.45 -26.57
C GLY A 154 3.97 -39.79 -27.57
N ALA A 155 3.92 -38.46 -27.61
CA ALA A 155 4.85 -37.62 -28.35
C ALA A 155 5.65 -36.75 -27.37
N ILE A 156 6.96 -36.68 -27.55
CA ILE A 156 7.84 -35.86 -26.72
C ILE A 156 7.60 -34.39 -27.06
N SER A 157 7.12 -33.61 -26.09
CA SER A 157 6.98 -32.15 -26.20
C SER A 157 8.27 -31.44 -25.78
N GLN A 158 8.89 -31.90 -24.69
CA GLN A 158 10.09 -31.26 -24.13
C GLN A 158 10.94 -32.27 -23.35
N ASN A 159 12.27 -32.14 -23.43
CA ASN A 159 13.22 -32.91 -22.63
C ASN A 159 13.77 -32.04 -21.48
N ILE A 160 13.86 -32.60 -20.28
CA ILE A 160 14.38 -31.95 -19.06
C ILE A 160 15.50 -32.82 -18.48
N PRO A 161 16.72 -32.78 -19.07
CA PRO A 161 17.80 -33.69 -18.69
C PRO A 161 18.22 -33.57 -17.22
N ALA A 162 18.19 -32.36 -16.67
CA ALA A 162 18.57 -32.09 -15.28
C ALA A 162 17.71 -32.86 -14.25
N LEU A 163 16.48 -33.23 -14.61
CA LEU A 163 15.55 -33.96 -13.76
C LEU A 163 15.37 -35.42 -14.20
N ASN A 164 16.07 -35.88 -15.24
CA ASN A 164 15.78 -37.14 -15.94
C ASN A 164 14.30 -37.25 -16.37
N ALA A 165 13.68 -36.12 -16.76
CA ALA A 165 12.27 -36.05 -17.06
C ALA A 165 12.00 -35.62 -18.50
N VAL A 166 10.84 -36.03 -19.02
CA VAL A 166 10.35 -35.66 -20.34
C VAL A 166 8.88 -35.26 -20.23
N VAL A 167 8.51 -34.16 -20.87
CA VAL A 167 7.11 -33.75 -21.05
C VAL A 167 6.58 -34.48 -22.29
N VAL A 168 5.50 -35.22 -22.10
CA VAL A 168 4.88 -36.09 -23.12
C VAL A 168 3.43 -35.68 -23.33
N SER A 169 3.04 -35.48 -24.59
CA SER A 169 1.63 -35.36 -25.00
C SER A 169 1.07 -36.74 -25.37
N LEU A 170 -0.11 -37.05 -24.86
CA LEU A 170 -0.86 -38.27 -25.14
C LEU A 170 -2.05 -37.99 -26.06
N PRO A 171 -2.55 -39.00 -26.79
CA PRO A 171 -3.74 -38.86 -27.63
C PRO A 171 -5.04 -38.73 -26.81
N ALA A 172 -5.05 -39.23 -25.57
CA ALA A 172 -6.16 -39.12 -24.63
C ALA A 172 -5.64 -39.28 -23.19
N ASP A 173 -6.41 -38.79 -22.22
CA ASP A 173 -6.15 -39.06 -20.80
C ASP A 173 -6.38 -40.54 -20.51
N GLN A 174 -5.31 -41.24 -20.17
CA GLN A 174 -5.29 -42.68 -19.93
C GLN A 174 -4.32 -43.03 -18.80
N PRO A 175 -4.59 -44.09 -18.01
CA PRO A 175 -3.64 -44.57 -17.03
C PRO A 175 -2.36 -45.07 -17.73
N LEU A 176 -1.21 -44.77 -17.13
CA LEU A 176 0.07 -45.25 -17.63
C LEU A 176 0.35 -46.69 -17.14
N PRO A 177 0.93 -47.55 -17.99
CA PRO A 177 1.38 -48.87 -17.56
C PRO A 177 2.58 -48.74 -16.61
N GLU A 178 2.60 -49.56 -15.55
CA GLU A 178 3.78 -49.65 -14.69
C GLU A 178 5.00 -50.11 -15.49
N SER A 179 6.16 -49.50 -15.21
CA SER A 179 7.39 -49.78 -15.94
C SER A 179 8.60 -49.58 -15.04
N PRO A 180 9.60 -50.48 -15.09
CA PRO A 180 10.82 -50.33 -14.30
C PRO A 180 11.69 -49.15 -14.75
N VAL A 181 11.46 -48.62 -15.95
CA VAL A 181 12.20 -47.45 -16.47
C VAL A 181 11.60 -46.12 -16.00
N VAL A 182 10.38 -46.12 -15.46
CA VAL A 182 9.68 -44.91 -15.00
C VAL A 182 9.75 -44.83 -13.47
N THR A 183 10.26 -43.72 -12.95
CA THR A 183 10.32 -43.43 -11.52
C THR A 183 9.00 -42.81 -11.03
N SER A 184 8.47 -41.86 -11.80
CA SER A 184 7.22 -41.18 -11.50
C SER A 184 6.60 -40.59 -12.76
N SER A 185 5.30 -40.34 -12.70
CA SER A 185 4.56 -39.63 -13.74
C SER A 185 3.51 -38.76 -13.09
N GLU A 186 3.47 -37.49 -13.47
CA GLU A 186 2.51 -36.51 -12.96
C GLU A 186 1.94 -35.66 -14.11
N PRO A 187 0.70 -35.16 -14.01
CA PRO A 187 0.18 -34.21 -14.98
C PRO A 187 1.04 -32.96 -15.06
N ASP A 188 1.20 -32.41 -16.26
CA ASP A 188 1.74 -31.07 -16.41
C ASP A 188 0.63 -30.07 -16.04
N TYR A 189 0.89 -29.13 -15.14
CA TYR A 189 -0.13 -28.22 -14.64
C TYR A 189 0.09 -26.80 -15.17
N TYR A 190 -1.00 -26.08 -15.44
CA TYR A 190 -0.90 -24.65 -15.69
C TYR A 190 -0.43 -23.95 -14.42
N VAL A 191 0.79 -23.39 -14.47
CA VAL A 191 1.28 -22.46 -13.45
C VAL A 191 1.12 -21.04 -13.96
N VAL A 192 0.50 -20.19 -13.13
CA VAL A 192 0.50 -18.74 -13.37
C VAL A 192 1.60 -18.12 -12.53
N ALA A 193 2.36 -17.20 -13.12
CA ALA A 193 3.29 -16.39 -12.35
C ALA A 193 2.48 -15.62 -11.30
N LEU A 194 2.78 -15.86 -10.02
CA LEU A 194 2.28 -15.02 -8.94
C LEU A 194 3.06 -13.71 -9.00
N GLY A 195 2.66 -12.77 -9.88
CA GLY A 195 2.84 -11.36 -9.58
C GLY A 195 2.11 -11.14 -8.28
N GLY A 196 2.82 -10.73 -7.22
CA GLY A 196 2.26 -10.70 -5.87
C GLY A 196 0.96 -9.91 -5.90
N PRO A 197 -0.21 -10.54 -5.67
CA PRO A 197 -1.45 -9.80 -5.75
C PRO A 197 -1.39 -8.75 -4.66
N LEU A 198 -1.70 -7.54 -5.07
CA LEU A 198 -2.03 -6.45 -4.17
C LEU A 198 -3.13 -6.92 -3.23
N ASN A 199 -2.73 -7.34 -2.04
CA ASN A 199 -3.54 -8.09 -1.09
C ASN A 199 -4.03 -7.21 0.06
N ASP A 200 -3.67 -5.93 0.05
CA ASP A 200 -4.16 -4.94 1.01
C ASP A 200 -5.60 -4.51 0.64
N PRO A 201 -6.61 -4.83 1.47
CA PRO A 201 -7.99 -4.42 1.23
C PRO A 201 -8.19 -2.90 1.18
N LEU A 202 -7.28 -2.12 1.78
CA LEU A 202 -7.31 -0.67 1.84
C LEU A 202 -6.48 -0.02 0.73
N TYR A 203 -5.84 -0.79 -0.16
CA TYR A 203 -4.99 -0.24 -1.22
C TYR A 203 -5.69 0.85 -2.04
N MET A 204 -6.97 0.66 -2.36
CA MET A 204 -7.75 1.63 -3.16
C MET A 204 -7.87 3.01 -2.49
N GLN A 205 -7.60 3.12 -1.19
CA GLN A 205 -7.59 4.38 -0.44
C GLN A 205 -6.20 5.05 -0.44
N GLN A 206 -5.15 4.33 -0.81
CA GLN A 206 -3.75 4.77 -0.79
C GLN A 206 -3.36 5.40 -2.14
N TRP A 207 -4.05 6.49 -2.51
CA TRP A 207 -3.92 7.17 -3.80
C TRP A 207 -2.47 7.43 -4.24
N ALA A 208 -1.58 7.70 -3.29
CA ALA A 208 -0.20 8.06 -3.55
C ALA A 208 0.60 6.92 -4.18
N LEU A 209 0.28 5.66 -3.87
CA LEU A 209 1.04 4.50 -4.37
C LEU A 209 0.94 4.36 -5.89
N THR A 210 -0.26 4.56 -6.45
CA THR A 210 -0.46 4.59 -7.90
C THR A 210 0.24 5.80 -8.53
N VAL A 211 0.23 6.96 -7.87
CA VAL A 211 0.87 8.18 -8.40
C VAL A 211 2.38 8.02 -8.53
N ILE A 212 3.03 7.32 -7.59
CA ILE A 212 4.47 7.06 -7.64
C ILE A 212 4.85 5.81 -8.44
N GLY A 213 3.87 5.09 -9.01
CA GLY A 213 4.11 3.84 -9.75
C GLY A 213 4.63 2.70 -8.90
N ALA A 214 4.19 2.60 -7.63
CA ALA A 214 4.65 1.57 -6.72
C ALA A 214 4.31 0.14 -7.19
N PRO A 215 3.10 -0.16 -7.71
CA PRO A 215 2.78 -1.51 -8.20
C PRO A 215 3.73 -1.97 -9.32
N GLU A 216 4.00 -1.09 -10.29
CA GLU A 216 4.89 -1.39 -11.40
C GLU A 216 6.34 -1.60 -10.90
N ALA A 217 6.76 -0.83 -9.89
CA ALA A 217 8.07 -1.00 -9.28
C ALA A 217 8.19 -2.36 -8.56
N TRP A 218 7.16 -2.78 -7.82
CA TRP A 218 7.12 -4.09 -7.16
C TRP A 218 7.17 -5.25 -8.15
N ASP A 219 6.42 -5.16 -9.25
CA ASP A 219 6.43 -6.16 -10.32
C ASP A 219 7.78 -6.22 -11.06
N SER A 220 8.52 -5.11 -11.11
CA SER A 220 9.82 -5.03 -11.77
C SER A 220 10.99 -5.56 -10.94
N LEU A 221 10.79 -5.76 -9.62
CA LEU A 221 11.84 -6.19 -8.71
C LEU A 221 12.14 -7.69 -8.90
N PRO A 222 13.40 -8.06 -9.20
CA PRO A 222 13.75 -9.47 -9.33
C PRO A 222 13.70 -10.17 -7.97
N SER A 223 13.32 -11.45 -7.96
CA SER A 223 13.29 -12.28 -6.74
C SER A 223 14.66 -12.46 -6.07
N THR A 224 15.75 -12.11 -6.79
CA THR A 224 17.13 -12.15 -6.30
C THR A 224 17.62 -10.82 -5.73
N ALA A 225 16.76 -9.81 -5.63
CA ALA A 225 17.12 -8.52 -5.07
C ALA A 225 17.62 -8.69 -3.61
N PRO A 226 18.77 -8.10 -3.24
CA PRO A 226 19.30 -8.21 -1.88
C PRO A 226 18.41 -7.44 -0.89
N PRO A 227 18.30 -7.88 0.37
CA PRO A 227 17.57 -7.15 1.40
C PRO A 227 18.22 -5.79 1.65
N MET A 228 17.40 -4.74 1.69
CA MET A 228 17.83 -3.37 1.98
C MET A 228 17.32 -2.96 3.36
N THR A 229 18.21 -2.41 4.18
CA THR A 229 17.83 -1.82 5.48
C THR A 229 17.60 -0.33 5.31
N ILE A 230 16.46 0.16 5.78
CA ILE A 230 16.05 1.57 5.71
C ILE A 230 16.01 2.11 7.15
N ALA A 231 16.79 3.16 7.43
CA ALA A 231 16.74 3.85 8.72
C ALA A 231 15.73 5.00 8.66
N VAL A 232 14.79 5.04 9.60
CA VAL A 232 13.80 6.11 9.76
C VAL A 232 14.10 6.84 11.07
N ILE A 233 14.38 8.15 10.99
CA ILE A 233 14.67 9.00 12.14
C ILE A 233 13.40 9.79 12.47
N ASP A 234 12.61 9.26 13.40
CA ASP A 234 11.34 9.84 13.84
C ASP A 234 11.18 9.60 15.36
N SER A 235 9.97 9.75 15.87
CA SER A 235 9.52 9.52 17.24
C SER A 235 9.53 8.06 17.71
N GLY A 236 10.00 7.14 16.88
CA GLY A 236 9.98 5.69 17.12
C GLY A 236 8.99 4.94 16.24
N VAL A 237 8.73 3.68 16.56
CA VAL A 237 7.83 2.79 15.81
C VAL A 237 7.07 1.88 16.76
N CYS A 238 5.77 1.68 16.48
CA CYS A 238 4.99 0.62 17.13
C CYS A 238 5.33 -0.71 16.47
N ALA A 239 6.38 -1.38 16.95
CA ALA A 239 6.92 -2.60 16.32
C ALA A 239 5.92 -3.77 16.35
N GLU A 240 4.99 -3.79 17.30
CA GLU A 240 3.96 -4.81 17.46
C GLU A 240 2.75 -4.58 16.56
N HIS A 241 2.73 -3.52 15.74
CA HIS A 241 1.63 -3.31 14.79
C HIS A 241 1.56 -4.48 13.79
N PRO A 242 0.38 -5.11 13.57
CA PRO A 242 0.27 -6.29 12.71
C PRO A 242 0.84 -6.09 11.30
N ASP A 243 0.63 -4.92 10.71
CA ASP A 243 1.08 -4.57 9.36
C ASP A 243 2.61 -4.37 9.25
N LEU A 244 3.31 -4.27 10.39
CA LEU A 244 4.77 -4.12 10.46
C LEU A 244 5.49 -5.42 10.87
N THR A 245 4.74 -6.50 11.09
CA THR A 245 5.29 -7.80 11.53
C THR A 245 6.41 -8.29 10.60
N GLY A 246 7.59 -8.51 11.16
CA GLY A 246 8.76 -8.99 10.41
C GLY A 246 9.40 -7.95 9.47
N ARG A 247 8.97 -6.68 9.53
CA ARG A 247 9.53 -5.56 8.74
C ARG A 247 10.42 -4.63 9.56
N VAL A 248 10.32 -4.67 10.89
CA VAL A 248 11.09 -3.83 11.82
C VAL A 248 12.28 -4.61 12.37
N LEU A 249 13.46 -3.98 12.34
CA LEU A 249 14.68 -4.48 12.96
C LEU A 249 14.93 -3.76 14.29
N ALA A 250 15.84 -4.28 15.12
CA ALA A 250 16.30 -3.57 16.31
C ALA A 250 16.87 -2.20 15.93
N GLY A 251 16.41 -1.15 16.63
CA GLY A 251 16.74 0.24 16.36
C GLY A 251 17.57 0.88 17.47
N CYS A 252 17.61 2.22 17.48
CA CYS A 252 18.23 3.02 18.53
C CYS A 252 17.25 4.10 19.00
N ASP A 253 17.19 4.31 20.33
CA ASP A 253 16.64 5.52 20.92
C ASP A 253 17.78 6.42 21.41
N PHE A 254 17.69 7.70 21.11
CA PHE A 254 18.68 8.73 21.44
C PHE A 254 18.20 9.70 22.52
N VAL A 255 16.99 9.53 23.05
CA VAL A 255 16.41 10.40 24.08
C VAL A 255 16.57 9.77 25.46
N GLU A 256 16.02 8.59 25.68
CA GLU A 256 16.00 7.91 26.99
C GLU A 256 16.76 6.57 26.99
N ASN A 257 17.18 6.09 25.80
CA ASN A 257 17.90 4.86 25.56
C ASN A 257 17.11 3.61 26.01
N ASP A 258 15.82 3.56 25.68
CA ASP A 258 14.90 2.46 26.00
C ASP A 258 14.32 1.71 24.79
N ALA A 259 14.90 1.91 23.60
CA ALA A 259 14.59 1.14 22.38
C ALA A 259 14.98 -0.34 22.42
#